data_AF-A0A8J2TUD9-F1
#
_entry.id   AF-A0A8J2TUD9-F1
#
_cell.length_a   1.000
_cell.length_b   1.000
_cell.length_c   1.000
_cell.angle_alpha   90.00
_cell.angle_beta   90.00
_cell.angle_gamma   90.00
#
_symmetry.space_group_name_H-M   'P 1'
#
loop_
_entity.id
_entity.type
_entity.pdbx_description
1 polymer ?
#
loop_
_entity_poly.entity_id
_entity_poly.type
_entity_poly.pdbx_seq_one_letter_code
_entity_poly.pdbx_strand_id
1 'polypeptide(L)'
;MKQNESSLTSLISAFGRAYHSQFDTPKIFDDFIAKDLISQKEYHDIKKNMVQGIQFFNKEIAKKYKGNPEEILKWITQVQLSPTPLARAAYCENVLQNEIKFGVKQYVILGAGLDTFCLRHPELENTLEIFEIDHPFTQEFKVQRLVEVDLKIPKNLHFIPMDFTKIFSYEKLFGKGFSYEKTFISLLGVSYYTSIA
;
A
#
# COMPACT_ATOMS: atom_id res chain seq x y z
N MET A 1 16.30 -6.62 0.26
CA MET A 1 15.19 -7.47 0.77
C MET A 1 15.24 -8.82 0.08
N LYS A 2 14.90 -9.92 0.77
CA LYS A 2 14.74 -11.23 0.11
C LYS A 2 13.42 -11.26 -0.68
N GLN A 3 13.35 -12.16 -1.67
CA GLN A 3 12.25 -12.28 -2.64
C GLN A 3 10.84 -12.37 -2.02
N ASN A 4 10.68 -12.93 -0.81
CA ASN A 4 9.39 -13.06 -0.11
C ASN A 4 9.14 -12.00 0.99
N GLU A 5 10.09 -11.12 1.28
CA GLU A 5 9.96 -10.12 2.37
C GLU A 5 9.23 -8.84 1.90
N SER A 6 9.26 -8.49 0.61
CA SER A 6 8.59 -7.27 0.10
C SER A 6 7.09 -7.40 -0.02
N SER A 7 6.59 -8.59 -0.39
CA SER A 7 5.16 -8.87 -0.43
C SER A 7 4.55 -8.88 0.99
N LEU A 8 5.28 -9.34 2.00
CA LEU A 8 4.75 -9.41 3.37
C LEU A 8 4.55 -8.02 3.98
N THR A 9 5.52 -7.12 3.87
CA THR A 9 5.40 -5.76 4.44
C THR A 9 4.26 -4.98 3.77
N SER A 10 4.15 -5.08 2.44
CA SER A 10 3.06 -4.43 1.70
C SER A 10 1.69 -5.03 2.06
N LEU A 11 1.60 -6.36 2.26
CA LEU A 11 0.39 -7.03 2.73
C LEU A 11 -0.03 -6.60 4.14
N ILE A 12 0.90 -6.52 5.10
CA ILE A 12 0.60 -6.05 6.47
C ILE A 12 0.16 -4.58 6.47
N SER A 13 0.80 -3.75 5.64
CA SER A 13 0.37 -2.36 5.45
C SER A 13 -1.05 -2.28 4.88
N ALA A 14 -1.36 -3.05 3.83
CA ALA A 14 -2.71 -3.11 3.25
C ALA A 14 -3.74 -3.63 4.26
N PHE A 15 -3.38 -4.61 5.10
CA PHE A 15 -4.24 -5.11 6.18
C PHE A 15 -4.61 -4.01 7.18
N GLY A 16 -3.65 -3.20 7.62
CA GLY A 16 -3.93 -2.06 8.50
C GLY A 16 -4.89 -1.05 7.86
N ARG A 17 -4.72 -0.75 6.57
CA ARG A 17 -5.60 0.17 5.84
C ARG A 17 -7.01 -0.40 5.63
N ALA A 18 -7.12 -1.68 5.27
CA ALA A 18 -8.38 -2.39 5.15
C ALA A 18 -9.15 -2.43 6.49
N TYR A 19 -8.45 -2.79 7.58
CA TYR A 19 -9.05 -2.84 8.91
C TYR A 19 -9.59 -1.47 9.32
N HIS A 20 -8.79 -0.42 9.16
CA HIS A 20 -9.21 0.95 9.46
C HIS A 20 -10.43 1.39 8.64
N SER A 21 -10.43 1.12 7.32
CA SER A 21 -11.56 1.43 6.44
C SER A 21 -12.87 0.74 6.86
N GLN A 22 -12.79 -0.49 7.39
CA GLN A 22 -13.96 -1.28 7.76
C GLN A 22 -14.48 -1.02 9.18
N PHE A 23 -13.60 -0.75 10.15
CA PHE A 23 -13.94 -0.84 11.57
C PHE A 23 -13.74 0.45 12.37
N ASP A 24 -13.00 1.43 11.86
CA ASP A 24 -12.65 2.62 12.62
C ASP A 24 -13.55 3.81 12.29
N THR A 25 -13.84 4.61 13.33
CA THR A 25 -14.51 5.90 13.21
C THR A 25 -13.94 6.87 14.24
N PRO A 26 -13.53 8.10 13.86
CA PRO A 26 -13.50 8.64 12.50
C PRO A 26 -12.41 8.00 11.62
N LYS A 27 -12.60 8.03 10.30
CA LYS A 27 -11.58 7.58 9.34
C LYS A 27 -10.57 8.69 9.07
N ILE A 28 -9.28 8.40 9.25
CA ILE A 28 -8.18 9.30 8.86
C ILE A 28 -7.76 9.10 7.40
N PHE A 29 -8.03 7.91 6.85
CA PHE A 29 -7.74 7.54 5.47
C PHE A 29 -8.67 6.39 5.05
N ASP A 30 -9.41 6.51 3.94
CA ASP A 30 -10.38 5.48 3.55
C ASP A 30 -9.90 4.65 2.34
N ASP A 31 -9.18 3.55 2.63
CA ASP A 31 -8.79 2.58 1.62
C ASP A 31 -9.85 1.47 1.47
N PHE A 32 -10.97 1.81 0.86
CA PHE A 32 -12.10 0.88 0.71
C PHE A 32 -11.83 -0.30 -0.24
N ILE A 33 -10.74 -0.26 -1.01
CA ILE A 33 -10.30 -1.32 -1.95
C ILE A 33 -9.31 -2.29 -1.30
N ALA A 34 -8.51 -1.87 -0.31
CA ALA A 34 -7.47 -2.72 0.28
C ALA A 34 -8.01 -4.06 0.82
N LYS A 35 -9.24 -4.08 1.34
CA LYS A 35 -9.87 -5.33 1.82
C LYS A 35 -10.02 -6.37 0.70
N ASP A 36 -10.28 -5.93 -0.53
CA ASP A 36 -10.52 -6.81 -1.67
C ASP A 36 -9.19 -7.40 -2.15
N LEU A 37 -8.07 -6.72 -1.90
CA LEU A 37 -6.73 -7.25 -2.17
C LEU A 37 -6.22 -8.21 -1.10
N ILE A 38 -7.01 -8.58 -0.09
CA ILE A 38 -6.61 -9.50 0.99
C ILE A 38 -7.52 -10.73 0.96
N SER A 39 -6.93 -11.91 0.73
CA SER A 39 -7.69 -13.15 0.75
C SER A 39 -8.18 -13.47 2.17
N GLN A 40 -9.26 -14.23 2.28
CA GLN A 40 -9.78 -14.68 3.58
C GLN A 40 -8.74 -15.48 4.37
N LYS A 41 -7.92 -16.28 3.67
CA LYS A 41 -6.83 -17.03 4.28
C LYS A 41 -5.77 -16.10 4.86
N GLU A 42 -5.32 -15.09 4.11
CA GLU A 42 -4.34 -14.12 4.62
C GLU A 42 -4.91 -13.32 5.78
N TYR A 43 -6.16 -12.86 5.71
CA TYR A 43 -6.81 -12.16 6.83
C TYR A 43 -6.80 -13.03 8.09
N HIS A 44 -7.20 -14.30 7.96
CA HIS A 44 -7.20 -15.25 9.07
C HIS A 44 -5.79 -15.50 9.62
N ASP A 45 -4.82 -15.75 8.76
CA ASP A 45 -3.44 -16.04 9.14
C ASP A 45 -2.79 -14.83 9.83
N ILE A 46 -2.98 -13.63 9.29
CA ILE A 46 -2.49 -12.37 9.87
C ILE A 46 -3.10 -12.17 11.26
N LYS A 47 -4.43 -12.26 11.37
CA LYS A 47 -5.15 -12.14 12.66
C LYS A 47 -4.64 -13.15 13.67
N LYS A 48 -4.57 -14.43 13.30
CA LYS A 48 -4.11 -15.51 14.17
C LYS A 48 -2.70 -15.24 14.67
N ASN A 49 -1.77 -14.90 13.78
CA ASN A 49 -0.38 -14.65 14.12
C ASN A 49 -0.22 -13.43 15.04
N MET A 50 -0.95 -12.34 14.79
CA MET A 50 -0.92 -11.14 15.63
C MET A 50 -1.46 -11.41 17.03
N VAL A 51 -2.61 -12.08 17.13
CA VAL A 51 -3.24 -12.40 18.42
C VAL A 51 -2.39 -13.39 19.22
N GLN A 52 -1.79 -14.41 18.60
CA GLN A 52 -0.91 -15.35 19.30
C GLN A 52 0.44 -14.71 19.68
N GLY A 53 0.91 -13.76 18.88
CA GLY A 53 2.18 -13.07 19.07
C GLY A 53 2.16 -11.98 20.15
N ILE A 54 1.00 -11.44 20.52
CA ILE A 54 0.90 -10.25 21.40
C ILE A 54 1.66 -10.38 22.72
N GLN A 55 1.75 -11.59 23.29
CA GLN A 55 2.49 -11.82 24.55
C GLN A 55 3.98 -11.52 24.46
N PHE A 56 4.57 -11.56 23.26
CA PHE A 56 5.97 -11.25 23.02
C PHE A 56 6.23 -9.75 22.87
N PHE A 57 5.22 -8.98 22.43
CA PHE A 57 5.35 -7.55 22.12
C PHE A 57 4.73 -6.64 23.18
N ASN A 58 3.63 -7.08 23.82
CA ASN A 58 2.96 -6.32 24.87
C ASN A 58 2.19 -7.26 25.83
N LYS A 59 2.86 -7.68 26.91
CA LYS A 59 2.29 -8.57 27.94
C LYS A 59 1.10 -7.95 28.67
N GLU A 60 1.07 -6.64 28.84
CA GLU A 60 -0.01 -5.94 29.55
C GLU A 60 -1.31 -6.00 28.77
N ILE A 61 -1.25 -5.70 27.47
CA ILE A 61 -2.40 -5.81 26.56
C ILE A 61 -2.85 -7.26 26.41
N ALA A 62 -1.90 -8.20 26.31
CA ALA A 62 -2.19 -9.64 26.28
C ALA A 62 -2.98 -10.09 27.51
N LYS A 63 -2.63 -9.58 28.70
CA LYS A 63 -3.34 -9.86 29.95
C LYS A 63 -4.69 -9.14 30.02
N LYS A 64 -4.73 -7.86 29.62
CA LYS A 64 -5.93 -7.01 29.66
C LYS A 64 -7.08 -7.58 28.83
N TYR A 65 -6.77 -8.08 27.63
CA TYR A 65 -7.76 -8.64 26.69
C TYR A 65 -7.67 -10.16 26.56
N LYS A 66 -7.21 -10.85 27.61
CA LYS A 66 -7.08 -12.32 27.61
C LYS A 66 -8.43 -12.97 27.26
N GLY A 67 -8.43 -13.83 26.24
CA GLY A 67 -9.64 -14.51 25.76
C GLY A 67 -10.51 -13.68 24.81
N ASN A 68 -10.11 -12.44 24.50
CA ASN A 68 -10.82 -11.58 23.53
C ASN A 68 -9.91 -11.26 22.32
N PRO A 69 -9.87 -12.13 21.30
CA PRO A 69 -9.00 -11.94 20.14
C PRO A 69 -9.34 -10.70 19.31
N GLU A 70 -10.60 -10.24 19.31
CA GLU A 70 -10.99 -9.04 18.55
C GLU A 70 -10.42 -7.76 19.17
N GLU A 71 -10.48 -7.62 20.50
CA GLU A 71 -9.89 -6.45 21.18
C GLU A 71 -8.36 -6.44 21.07
N ILE A 72 -7.72 -7.61 21.07
CA ILE A 72 -6.28 -7.73 20.81
C ILE A 72 -5.98 -7.28 19.38
N LEU A 73 -6.70 -7.80 18.38
CA LEU A 73 -6.49 -7.43 16.98
C LEU A 73 -6.71 -5.94 16.76
N LYS A 74 -7.79 -5.39 17.31
CA LYS A 74 -8.11 -3.97 17.27
C LYS A 74 -6.98 -3.12 17.84
N TRP A 75 -6.47 -3.46 19.02
CA TRP A 75 -5.36 -2.73 19.61
C TRP A 75 -4.09 -2.81 18.74
N ILE A 76 -3.73 -4.00 18.25
CA ILE A 76 -2.54 -4.18 17.41
C ILE A 76 -2.68 -3.35 16.13
N THR A 77 -3.82 -3.44 15.45
CA THR A 77 -4.06 -2.71 14.21
C THR A 77 -4.06 -1.20 14.42
N GLN A 78 -4.80 -0.70 15.40
CA GLN A 78 -4.95 0.74 15.65
C GLN A 78 -3.70 1.39 16.25
N VAL A 79 -2.91 0.67 17.05
CA VAL A 79 -1.79 1.25 17.80
C VAL A 79 -0.43 0.92 17.19
N GLN A 80 -0.25 -0.28 16.63
CA GLN A 80 1.06 -0.74 16.16
C GLN A 80 1.21 -0.66 14.65
N LEU A 81 0.19 -1.05 13.89
CA LEU A 81 0.33 -1.24 12.45
C LEU A 81 -0.08 -0.02 11.63
N SER A 82 -1.26 0.50 11.90
CA SER A 82 -1.93 1.44 10.99
C SER A 82 -1.52 2.91 11.15
N PRO A 83 -1.06 3.43 12.31
CA PRO A 83 -0.77 4.86 12.44
C PRO A 83 0.16 5.41 11.35
N THR A 84 1.31 4.79 11.12
CA THR A 84 2.30 5.28 10.16
C THR A 84 1.84 5.13 8.70
N PRO A 85 1.35 3.96 8.22
CA PRO A 85 0.83 3.82 6.87
C PRO A 85 -0.37 4.73 6.56
N LEU A 86 -1.30 4.90 7.51
CA LEU A 86 -2.48 5.75 7.30
C LEU A 86 -2.08 7.23 7.26
N ALA A 87 -1.28 7.71 8.22
CA ALA A 87 -0.89 9.11 8.28
C ALA A 87 -0.12 9.56 7.03
N ARG A 88 0.84 8.74 6.56
CA ARG A 88 1.63 9.07 5.37
C ARG A 88 0.80 9.02 4.08
N ALA A 89 -0.15 8.08 3.97
CA ALA A 89 -1.04 7.98 2.82
C ALA A 89 -2.00 9.18 2.77
N ALA A 90 -2.65 9.50 3.90
CA ALA A 90 -3.54 10.65 4.01
C ALA A 90 -2.83 11.97 3.66
N TYR A 91 -1.61 12.16 4.19
CA TYR A 91 -0.82 13.36 3.88
C TYR A 91 -0.45 13.40 2.38
N CYS A 92 0.10 12.31 1.85
CA CYS A 92 0.53 12.22 0.46
C CYS A 92 -0.62 12.51 -0.51
N GLU A 93 -1.78 11.87 -0.29
CA GLU A 93 -2.94 12.06 -1.16
C GLU A 93 -3.54 13.45 -1.03
N ASN A 94 -3.55 14.06 0.16
CA ASN A 94 -3.98 15.45 0.28
C ASN A 94 -3.09 16.41 -0.53
N VAL A 95 -1.76 16.21 -0.50
CA VAL A 95 -0.84 17.01 -1.31
C VAL A 95 -1.05 16.74 -2.80
N LEU A 96 -1.16 15.47 -3.21
CA LEU A 96 -1.42 15.09 -4.60
C LEU A 96 -2.72 15.71 -5.13
N GLN A 97 -3.81 15.67 -4.36
CA GLN A 97 -5.10 16.27 -4.74
C GLN A 97 -4.99 17.79 -4.95
N ASN A 98 -4.15 18.48 -4.18
CA ASN A 98 -3.88 19.90 -4.44
C ASN A 98 -3.03 20.08 -5.71
N GLU A 99 -2.01 19.26 -5.91
CA GLU A 99 -1.15 19.35 -7.09
C GLU A 99 -1.87 19.00 -8.40
N ILE A 100 -2.87 18.12 -8.37
CA ILE A 100 -3.79 17.84 -9.49
C ILE A 100 -4.51 19.13 -9.90
N LYS A 101 -4.99 19.94 -8.94
CA LYS A 101 -5.62 21.25 -9.22
C LYS A 101 -4.64 22.24 -9.85
N PHE A 102 -3.34 22.09 -9.60
CA PHE A 102 -2.26 22.86 -10.21
C PHE A 102 -1.65 22.18 -11.44
N GLY A 103 -2.37 21.25 -12.07
CA GLY A 103 -2.02 20.71 -13.39
C GLY A 103 -0.98 19.60 -13.41
N VAL A 104 -0.77 18.87 -12.31
CA VAL A 104 -0.03 17.59 -12.39
C VAL A 104 -0.70 16.66 -13.40
N LYS A 105 0.11 16.06 -14.27
CA LYS A 105 -0.33 15.10 -15.30
C LYS A 105 0.15 13.68 -15.04
N GLN A 106 1.16 13.52 -14.19
CA GLN A 106 1.77 12.23 -13.92
C GLN A 106 1.97 12.03 -12.41
N TYR A 107 1.65 10.85 -11.91
CA TYR A 107 1.92 10.43 -10.53
C TYR A 107 2.79 9.19 -10.51
N VAL A 108 3.98 9.28 -9.93
CA VAL A 108 4.90 8.14 -9.75
C VAL A 108 4.86 7.66 -8.30
N ILE A 109 4.54 6.38 -8.10
CA ILE A 109 4.54 5.71 -6.80
C ILE A 109 5.76 4.78 -6.73
N LEU A 110 6.77 5.17 -5.97
CA LEU A 110 7.97 4.37 -5.72
C LEU A 110 7.74 3.42 -4.54
N GLY A 111 7.91 2.13 -4.78
CA GLY A 111 7.57 1.06 -3.85
C GLY A 111 6.07 0.95 -3.64
N ALA A 112 5.32 0.87 -4.74
CA ALA A 112 3.86 0.89 -4.73
C ALA A 112 3.22 -0.24 -3.90
N GLY A 113 3.84 -1.41 -3.78
CA GLY A 113 3.33 -2.51 -3.00
C GLY A 113 1.90 -2.89 -3.39
N LEU A 114 0.98 -2.76 -2.44
CA LEU A 114 -0.46 -2.91 -2.63
C LEU A 114 -1.19 -1.57 -2.50
N ASP A 115 -0.61 -0.49 -3.03
CA ASP A 115 -1.30 0.81 -3.15
C ASP A 115 -2.60 0.65 -3.97
N THR A 116 -3.61 1.45 -3.67
CA THR A 116 -4.94 1.36 -4.30
C THR A 116 -5.42 2.68 -4.88
N PHE A 117 -4.57 3.73 -4.89
CA PHE A 117 -4.95 5.08 -5.29
C PHE A 117 -5.67 5.11 -6.64
N CYS A 118 -5.09 4.51 -7.68
CA CYS A 118 -5.70 4.48 -9.00
C CYS A 118 -7.08 3.80 -9.01
N LEU A 119 -7.27 2.75 -8.21
CA LEU A 119 -8.52 2.00 -8.12
C LEU A 119 -9.60 2.75 -7.33
N ARG A 120 -9.20 3.63 -6.41
CA ARG A 120 -10.10 4.47 -5.62
C ARG A 120 -10.52 5.75 -6.34
N HIS A 121 -9.80 6.14 -7.39
CA HIS A 121 -9.98 7.40 -8.12
C HIS A 121 -10.26 7.19 -9.62
N PRO A 122 -11.34 6.47 -10.00
CA PRO A 122 -11.68 6.25 -11.40
C PRO A 122 -11.98 7.56 -12.16
N GLU A 123 -12.39 8.62 -11.47
CA GLU A 123 -12.61 9.95 -12.05
C GLU A 123 -11.35 10.58 -12.64
N LEU A 124 -10.16 10.11 -12.24
CA LEU A 124 -8.87 10.62 -12.71
C LEU A 124 -8.35 9.92 -13.98
N GLU A 125 -9.05 8.89 -14.49
CA GLU A 125 -8.57 8.01 -15.58
C GLU A 125 -8.14 8.78 -16.84
N ASN A 126 -8.76 9.93 -17.13
CA ASN A 126 -8.45 10.73 -18.32
C ASN A 126 -7.58 11.97 -18.03
N THR A 127 -7.14 12.16 -16.78
CA THR A 127 -6.45 13.40 -16.36
C THR A 127 -5.08 13.20 -15.73
N LEU A 128 -4.80 11.99 -15.23
CA LEU A 128 -3.59 11.68 -14.48
C LEU A 128 -3.06 10.30 -14.89
N GLU A 129 -1.87 10.25 -15.45
CA GLU A 129 -1.15 8.99 -15.70
C GLU A 129 -0.44 8.54 -14.42
N ILE A 130 -0.64 7.29 -14.00
CA ILE A 130 -0.14 6.76 -12.74
C ILE A 130 0.88 5.66 -13.04
N PHE A 131 2.09 5.83 -12.54
CA PHE A 131 3.21 4.92 -12.73
C PHE A 131 3.58 4.28 -11.39
N GLU A 132 3.30 3.00 -11.25
CA GLU A 132 3.74 2.23 -10.09
C GLU A 132 5.07 1.56 -10.38
N ILE A 133 6.06 1.88 -9.55
CA ILE A 133 7.40 1.30 -9.64
C ILE A 133 7.65 0.47 -8.39
N ASP A 134 7.79 -0.83 -8.54
CA ASP A 134 8.15 -1.74 -7.46
C ASP A 134 9.00 -2.90 -7.97
N HIS A 135 9.56 -3.67 -7.04
CA HIS A 135 10.28 -4.89 -7.31
C HIS A 135 9.42 -5.85 -8.17
N PRO A 136 9.99 -6.51 -9.20
CA PRO A 136 9.23 -7.34 -10.13
C PRO A 136 8.28 -8.35 -9.47
N PHE A 137 8.73 -9.00 -8.40
CA PHE A 137 7.91 -9.94 -7.63
C PHE A 137 6.71 -9.28 -6.92
N THR A 138 6.91 -8.12 -6.28
CA THR A 138 5.81 -7.39 -5.63
C THR A 138 4.78 -6.93 -6.66
N GLN A 139 5.27 -6.48 -7.82
CA GLN A 139 4.43 -6.02 -8.91
C GLN A 139 3.59 -7.16 -9.51
N GLU A 140 4.23 -8.31 -9.77
CA GLU A 140 3.55 -9.52 -10.23
C GLU A 140 2.49 -9.98 -9.22
N PHE A 141 2.82 -10.00 -7.94
CA PHE A 141 1.89 -10.34 -6.87
C PHE A 141 0.64 -9.45 -6.87
N LYS A 142 0.81 -8.13 -6.99
CA LYS A 142 -0.34 -7.20 -7.09
C LYS A 142 -1.17 -7.46 -8.35
N VAL A 143 -0.54 -7.62 -9.51
CA VAL A 143 -1.26 -7.87 -10.77
C VAL A 143 -2.06 -9.17 -10.68
N GLN A 144 -1.47 -10.25 -10.16
CA GLN A 144 -2.17 -11.51 -9.93
C GLN A 144 -3.37 -11.31 -8.99
N ARG A 145 -3.18 -10.58 -7.89
CA ARG A 145 -4.27 -10.30 -6.94
C ARG A 145 -5.43 -9.55 -7.59
N LEU A 146 -5.15 -8.55 -8.43
CA LEU A 146 -6.20 -7.80 -9.15
C LEU A 146 -7.01 -8.71 -10.09
N VAL A 147 -6.35 -9.65 -10.76
CA VAL A 147 -7.01 -10.66 -11.62
C VAL A 147 -7.85 -11.63 -10.79
N GLU A 148 -7.32 -12.12 -9.67
CA GLU A 148 -8.02 -13.07 -8.77
C GLU A 148 -9.35 -12.53 -8.24
N VAL A 149 -9.43 -11.21 -8.05
CA VAL A 149 -10.60 -10.53 -7.46
C VAL A 149 -11.43 -9.75 -8.48
N ASP A 150 -11.16 -9.98 -9.78
CA ASP A 150 -11.88 -9.39 -10.91
C ASP A 150 -11.92 -7.85 -10.88
N LEU A 151 -10.86 -7.23 -10.35
CA LEU A 151 -10.71 -5.77 -10.38
C LEU A 151 -10.05 -5.35 -11.69
N LYS A 152 -10.81 -4.65 -12.52
CA LYS A 152 -10.32 -4.09 -13.78
C LYS A 152 -9.17 -3.12 -13.52
N ILE A 153 -8.06 -3.34 -14.21
CA ILE A 153 -6.90 -2.44 -14.22
C ILE A 153 -7.25 -1.20 -15.06
N PRO A 154 -7.25 0.02 -14.49
CA PRO A 154 -7.52 1.25 -15.24
C PRO A 154 -6.48 1.51 -16.33
N LYS A 155 -6.87 2.18 -17.42
CA LYS A 155 -5.98 2.38 -18.58
C LYS A 155 -4.80 3.31 -18.30
N ASN A 156 -4.97 4.22 -17.33
CA ASN A 156 -3.96 5.17 -16.88
C ASN A 156 -3.03 4.60 -15.80
N LEU A 157 -3.13 3.31 -15.48
CA LEU A 157 -2.25 2.63 -14.52
C LEU A 157 -1.16 1.84 -15.24
N HIS A 158 0.09 2.25 -15.02
CA HIS A 158 1.26 1.65 -15.63
C HIS A 158 2.14 0.98 -14.57
N PHE A 159 2.28 -0.34 -14.67
CA PHE A 159 3.19 -1.10 -13.82
C PHE A 159 4.59 -1.16 -14.41
N ILE A 160 5.59 -0.72 -13.64
CA ILE A 160 6.98 -0.58 -14.05
C ILE A 160 7.88 -1.41 -13.13
N PRO A 161 8.09 -2.71 -13.41
CA PRO A 161 8.88 -3.58 -12.55
C PRO A 161 10.36 -3.17 -12.53
N MET A 162 10.85 -2.72 -11.37
CA MET A 162 12.23 -2.30 -11.12
C MET A 162 12.70 -2.68 -9.71
N ASP A 163 13.94 -3.17 -9.62
CA ASP A 163 14.62 -3.41 -8.34
C ASP A 163 15.47 -2.19 -7.96
N PHE A 164 15.12 -1.51 -6.87
CA PHE A 164 15.83 -0.33 -6.38
C PHE A 164 17.26 -0.60 -5.88
N THR A 165 17.66 -1.87 -5.75
CA THR A 165 19.06 -2.24 -5.48
C THR A 165 19.93 -2.25 -6.74
N LYS A 166 19.32 -2.04 -7.91
CA LYS A 166 19.99 -1.94 -9.21
C LYS A 166 19.92 -0.50 -9.73
N ILE A 167 20.64 -0.24 -10.80
CA ILE A 167 20.61 1.06 -11.50
C ILE A 167 19.17 1.35 -11.94
N PHE A 168 18.67 2.53 -11.59
CA PHE A 168 17.35 3.00 -11.97
C PHE A 168 17.28 3.19 -13.50
N SER A 169 16.26 2.61 -14.14
CA SER A 169 16.11 2.64 -15.60
C SER A 169 14.99 3.59 -16.01
N TYR A 170 15.37 4.79 -16.43
CA TYR A 170 14.43 5.76 -16.99
C TYR A 170 13.81 5.27 -18.31
N GLU A 171 14.54 4.50 -19.11
CA GLU A 171 14.06 3.95 -20.39
C GLU A 171 12.79 3.12 -20.24
N LYS A 172 12.70 2.28 -19.20
CA LYS A 172 11.50 1.48 -18.90
C LYS A 172 10.29 2.37 -18.60
N LEU A 173 10.52 3.48 -17.92
CA LEU A 173 9.48 4.43 -17.55
C LEU A 173 8.98 5.19 -18.78
N PHE A 174 9.89 5.74 -19.59
CA PHE A 174 9.56 6.40 -20.87
C PHE A 174 8.86 5.44 -21.85
N GLY A 175 9.31 4.18 -21.94
CA GLY A 175 8.69 3.15 -22.78
C GLY A 175 7.25 2.79 -22.39
N LYS A 176 6.77 3.25 -21.23
CA LYS A 176 5.41 3.07 -20.73
C LYS A 176 4.57 4.35 -20.77
N GLY A 177 5.03 5.38 -21.49
CA GLY A 177 4.28 6.61 -21.70
C GLY A 177 4.59 7.71 -20.70
N PHE A 178 5.59 7.54 -19.83
CA PHE A 178 6.10 8.66 -19.04
C PHE A 178 6.69 9.74 -19.96
N SER A 179 6.46 11.00 -19.65
CA SER A 179 6.91 12.15 -20.45
C SER A 179 7.45 13.28 -19.57
N TYR A 180 7.87 14.38 -20.18
CA TYR A 180 8.36 15.57 -19.46
C TYR A 180 7.22 16.52 -19.08
N GLU A 181 6.26 16.01 -18.29
CA GLU A 181 5.14 16.80 -17.77
C GLU A 181 5.28 17.04 -16.26
N LYS A 182 4.46 17.94 -15.72
CA LYS A 182 4.41 18.18 -14.27
C LYS A 182 4.05 16.87 -13.54
N THR A 183 5.01 16.37 -12.77
CA THR A 183 4.97 15.04 -12.15
C THR A 183 5.02 15.15 -10.63
N PHE A 184 4.10 14.46 -9.95
CA PHE A 184 4.18 14.23 -8.51
C PHE A 184 4.83 12.87 -8.24
N ILE A 185 5.74 12.78 -7.28
CA ILE A 185 6.46 11.53 -6.96
C ILE A 185 6.32 11.27 -5.45
N SER A 186 5.92 10.05 -5.09
CA SER A 186 5.86 9.61 -3.70
C SER A 186 6.76 8.40 -3.45
N LEU A 187 7.42 8.38 -2.28
CA LEU A 187 8.23 7.26 -1.78
C LEU A 187 7.78 6.92 -0.36
N LEU A 188 6.76 6.06 -0.23
CA LEU A 188 6.10 5.81 1.06
C LEU A 188 6.55 4.48 1.65
N GLY A 189 7.43 4.54 2.65
CA GLY A 189 7.81 3.34 3.41
C GLY A 189 8.86 2.47 2.77
N VAL A 190 9.75 3.07 1.99
CA VAL A 190 10.79 2.36 1.23
C VAL A 190 12.19 2.70 1.72
N SER A 191 12.44 3.97 2.08
CA SER A 191 13.79 4.50 2.30
C SER A 191 14.62 3.74 3.36
N TYR A 192 13.97 3.14 4.35
CA TYR A 192 14.62 2.35 5.39
C TYR A 192 14.91 0.88 5.00
N TYR A 193 14.51 0.44 3.80
CA TYR A 193 14.83 -0.87 3.23
C TYR A 193 15.91 -0.82 2.14
N THR A 194 16.31 0.38 1.73
CA THR A 194 17.31 0.62 0.69
C THR A 194 18.57 1.17 1.32
N SER A 195 19.72 0.56 1.07
CA SER A 195 21.01 1.21 1.33
C SER A 195 21.24 2.28 0.26
N ILE A 196 21.74 3.44 0.64
CA ILE A 196 22.27 4.43 -0.31
C ILE A 196 23.41 3.74 -1.06
N ALA A 197 23.27 3.62 -2.38
CA ALA A 197 24.35 3.19 -3.27
C ALA A 197 25.29 4.34 -3.56
#